data_AF-A0A7L5DYS6-F1
#
_entry.id   AF-A0A7L5DYS6-F1
#
_cell.length_a   1.000
_cell.length_b   1.000
_cell.length_c   1.000
_cell.angle_alpha   90.00
_cell.angle_beta   90.00
_cell.angle_gamma   90.00
#
_symmetry.space_group_name_H-M   'P 1'
#
loop_
_entity.id
_entity.type
_entity.pdbx_description
1 polymer ?
#
loop_
_entity_poly.entity_id
_entity_poly.type
_entity_poly.pdbx_seq_one_letter_code
_entity_poly.pdbx_strand_id
1 'polypeptide(L)' 'MTESIAYDYLRLVLEEEFLAVYLRFSNLGILRYELTNIQELCAPLLEGLNDDDRFLRYEVIGTIADYLQEV' A
#
# COMPACT_ATOMS: atom_id res chain seq x y z
N MET A 1 12.15 -11.07 -5.16
CA MET A 1 12.39 -9.71 -4.61
C MET A 1 11.52 -9.62 -3.38
N THR A 2 12.10 -9.80 -2.20
CA THR A 2 11.44 -10.55 -1.12
C THR A 2 10.73 -9.63 -0.13
N GLU A 3 9.44 -9.40 -0.35
CA GLU A 3 8.40 -8.85 0.55
C GLU A 3 8.67 -7.49 1.25
N SER A 4 9.84 -7.27 1.85
CA SER A 4 10.17 -6.05 2.61
C SER A 4 10.11 -4.78 1.77
N ILE A 5 10.64 -4.78 0.54
CA ILE A 5 10.67 -3.57 -0.30
C ILE A 5 9.24 -3.18 -0.73
N ALA A 6 8.45 -4.17 -1.15
CA ALA A 6 7.04 -4.00 -1.50
C ALA A 6 6.24 -3.49 -0.31
N TYR A 7 6.44 -4.10 0.86
CA TYR A 7 5.80 -3.69 2.11
C TYR A 7 6.14 -2.24 2.49
N ASP A 8 7.43 -1.87 2.44
CA ASP A 8 7.89 -0.52 2.80
C ASP A 8 7.37 0.52 1.80
N TYR A 9 7.35 0.20 0.50
CA TYR A 9 6.77 1.05 -0.53
C TYR A 9 5.28 1.30 -0.31
N LEU A 10 4.49 0.23 -0.09
CA LEU A 10 3.06 0.35 0.17
C LEU A 10 2.76 1.10 1.46
N ARG A 11 3.58 0.87 2.50
CA ARG A 11 3.49 1.63 3.74
C ARG A 11 3.71 3.13 3.50
N LEU A 12 4.73 3.50 2.73
CA LEU A 12 5.01 4.90 2.39
C LEU A 12 3.87 5.52 1.59
N VAL A 13 3.36 4.83 0.56
CA VAL A 13 2.20 5.31 -0.20
C VAL A 13 0.99 5.51 0.71
N LEU A 14 0.71 4.56 1.61
CA LEU A 14 -0.40 4.67 2.56
C LEU A 14 -0.22 5.83 3.54
N GLU A 15 1.00 6.06 4.04
CA GLU A 15 1.33 7.15 4.95
C GLU A 15 1.24 8.53 4.27
N GLU A 16 1.73 8.65 3.04
CA GLU A 16 1.79 9.91 2.30
C GLU A 16 0.45 10.31 1.68
N GLU A 17 -0.26 9.37 1.07
CA GLU A 17 -1.47 9.65 0.28
C GLU A 17 -2.76 9.40 1.08
N PHE A 18 -2.71 8.55 2.12
CA PHE A 18 -3.87 8.12 2.91
C PHE A 18 -3.63 8.26 4.42
N LEU A 19 -2.97 9.34 4.84
CA LEU A 19 -2.51 9.57 6.21
C LEU A 19 -3.57 9.29 7.30
N ALA A 20 -4.82 9.71 7.08
CA ALA A 20 -5.90 9.49 8.05
C ALA A 20 -6.17 7.99 8.30
N VAL A 21 -6.13 7.19 7.24
CA VAL A 21 -6.32 5.74 7.30
C VAL A 21 -5.09 5.06 7.90
N TYR A 22 -3.89 5.48 7.50
CA TYR A 22 -2.65 5.00 8.10
C TYR A 22 -2.64 5.20 9.62
N LEU A 23 -3.01 6.39 10.10
CA LEU A 23 -3.12 6.68 11.54
C LEU A 23 -4.23 5.86 12.20
N ARG A 24 -5.40 5.69 11.54
CA ARG A 24 -6.50 4.84 12.03
C ARG A 24 -6.03 3.41 12.25
N PHE A 25 -5.41 2.80 11.24
CA PHE A 25 -4.90 1.43 11.31
C PHE A 25 -3.78 1.27 12.33
N SER A 26 -2.89 2.26 12.44
CA SER A 26 -1.83 2.29 13.44
C SER A 26 -2.39 2.31 14.86
N ASN A 27 -3.36 3.19 15.13
CA ASN A 27 -3.99 3.33 16.44
C ASN A 27 -4.81 2.11 16.84
N LEU A 28 -5.40 1.40 15.87
CA LEU A 28 -6.13 0.15 16.08
C LEU A 28 -5.20 -1.08 16.17
N GLY A 29 -3.89 -0.92 15.88
CA GLY A 29 -2.93 -2.03 15.89
C GLY A 29 -3.09 -3.02 14.74
N ILE A 30 -3.86 -2.67 13.70
CA ILE A 30 -4.16 -3.54 12.54
C ILE A 30 -3.34 -3.17 11.29
N LEU A 31 -2.51 -2.13 11.34
CA LEU A 31 -1.74 -1.64 10.18
C LEU A 31 -1.01 -2.74 9.42
N ARG A 32 -0.32 -3.65 10.13
CA ARG A 32 0.43 -4.72 9.48
C ARG A 32 -0.48 -5.70 8.74
N TYR A 33 -1.64 -6.01 9.31
CA TYR A 33 -2.62 -6.92 8.71
C TYR A 33 -3.23 -6.30 7.45
N GLU A 34 -3.67 -5.04 7.54
CA GLU A 34 -4.23 -4.31 6.40
C GLU A 34 -3.18 -4.11 5.29
N LEU A 35 -1.93 -3.81 5.63
CA LEU A 35 -0.84 -3.74 4.65
C LEU A 35 -0.56 -5.08 3.98
N THR A 36 -0.70 -6.22 4.68
CA THR A 36 -0.60 -7.54 4.04
C THR A 36 -1.72 -7.74 3.02
N ASN A 37 -2.97 -7.39 3.35
CA ASN A 37 -4.09 -7.46 2.40
C ASN A 37 -3.84 -6.58 1.17
N ILE A 38 -3.40 -5.33 1.38
CA ILE A 38 -3.05 -4.40 0.30
C ILE A 38 -1.92 -4.95 -0.56
N GLN A 39 -0.91 -5.57 0.05
CA GLN A 39 0.22 -6.17 -0.65
C GLN A 39 -0.21 -7.34 -1.53
N GLU A 40 -1.13 -8.18 -1.08
CA GLU A 40 -1.70 -9.27 -1.89
C GLU A 40 -2.45 -8.71 -3.10
N LEU A 41 -3.22 -7.63 -2.94
CA LEU A 41 -3.92 -6.97 -4.03
C LEU A 41 -2.97 -6.31 -5.04
N CYS A 42 -1.90 -5.67 -4.54
CA CYS A 42 -0.92 -4.97 -5.38
C CYS A 42 0.15 -5.89 -5.95
N ALA A 43 0.20 -7.18 -5.59
CA ALA A 43 1.28 -8.09 -5.96
C ALA A 43 1.62 -8.08 -7.46
N PRO A 44 0.65 -8.08 -8.40
CA PRO A 44 0.96 -8.01 -9.83
C PRO A 44 1.60 -6.68 -10.26
N LEU A 45 1.21 -5.57 -9.63
CA LEU A 45 1.76 -4.23 -9.93
C LEU A 45 3.19 -4.09 -9.42
N LEU A 46 3.51 -4.78 -8.32
CA LEU A 46 4.83 -4.70 -7.68
C LEU A 46 5.85 -5.66 -8.31
N GLU A 47 5.48 -6.43 -9.34
CA GLU A 47 6.43 -7.21 -10.14
C GLU A 47 7.40 -6.25 -10.88
N GLY A 48 8.67 -6.28 -10.50
CA GLY A 48 9.66 -5.36 -11.07
C GLY A 48 9.57 -3.93 -10.52
N LEU A 49 9.01 -3.76 -9.31
CA LEU A 49 8.89 -2.49 -8.58
C LEU A 49 10.06 -1.53 -8.83
N ASN A 50 9.72 -0.37 -9.37
CA ASN A 50 10.56 0.80 -9.51
C ASN A 50 9.85 1.98 -8.85
N ASP A 51 10.30 2.41 -7.67
CA ASP A 51 9.64 3.44 -6.86
C ASP A 51 9.70 4.85 -7.48
N ASP A 52 10.63 5.09 -8.41
CA ASP A 52 10.69 6.29 -9.24
C ASP A 52 9.65 6.31 -10.38
N ASP A 53 8.98 5.18 -10.66
CA ASP A 53 7.93 5.11 -11.67
C ASP A 53 6.62 5.72 -11.16
N ARG A 54 6.31 6.92 -11.65
CA ARG A 54 5.08 7.62 -11.32
C ARG A 54 3.81 6.90 -11.80
N PHE A 55 3.86 6.15 -12.91
CA PHE A 55 2.70 5.39 -13.38
C PHE A 55 2.35 4.27 -12.40
N LEU A 56 3.36 3.51 -11.97
CA LEU A 56 3.21 2.50 -10.93
C LEU A 56 2.64 3.11 -9.65
N ARG A 57 3.16 4.26 -9.22
CA ARG A 57 2.65 4.95 -8.03
C ARG A 57 1.17 5.30 -8.16
N TYR A 58 0.73 5.81 -9.30
CA TYR A 58 -0.69 6.13 -9.50
C TYR A 58 -1.58 4.90 -9.53
N GLU A 59 -1.15 3.79 -10.14
CA GLU A 59 -1.91 2.54 -10.16
C GLU A 59 -2.04 1.93 -8.75
N VAL A 60 -0.97 1.98 -7.96
CA VAL A 60 -1.00 1.54 -6.55
C VAL A 60 -1.92 2.42 -5.71
N ILE A 61 -1.86 3.74 -5.87
CA ILE A 61 -2.79 4.67 -5.18
C ILE A 61 -4.24 4.34 -5.55
N GLY A 62 -4.54 4.12 -6.82
CA GLY A 62 -5.89 3.72 -7.26
C GLY A 62 -6.35 2.41 -6.62
N THR A 63 -5.49 1.39 -6.64
CA THR A 63 -5.78 0.08 -6.05
C THR A 63 -6.03 0.16 -4.53
N ILE A 64 -5.23 0.96 -3.81
CA ILE A 64 -5.44 1.21 -2.38
C ILE A 64 -6.73 1.98 -2.15
N ALA A 65 -7.04 3.00 -2.95
CA ALA A 65 -8.27 3.76 -2.82
C ALA A 65 -9.51 2.87 -2.98
N ASP A 66 -9.50 1.95 -3.93
CA ASP A 66 -10.58 0.98 -4.15
C ASP A 66 -10.70 0.02 -2.95
N TYR A 67 -9.59 -0.51 -2.45
CA TYR A 67 -9.58 -1.36 -1.25
C TYR A 67 -10.21 -0.65 -0.03
N LEU A 68 -9.86 0.61 0.20
CA LEU A 68 -10.33 1.38 1.35
C LEU A 68 -11.81 1.78 1.27
N GLN A 69 -12.46 1.65 0.10
CA GLN A 69 -13.91 1.83 0.00
C GLN A 69 -14.68 0.62 0.57
N GLU A 70 -14.06 -0.55 0.64
CA GLU A 70 -14.67 -1.78 1.13
C GLU A 70 -14.45 -2.03 2.64
N VAL A 71 -13.61 -1.20 3.30
CA VAL A 71 -13.15 -1.37 4.70
C VAL A 71 -13.63 -0.27 5.66
#